data_AF-A0A965P720-F1
#
_entry.id   AF-A0A965P720-F1
#
_cell.length_a   1.000
_cell.length_b   1.000
_cell.length_c   1.000
_cell.angle_alpha   90.00
_cell.angle_beta   90.00
_cell.angle_gamma   90.00
#
_symmetry.space_group_name_H-M   'P 1'
#
loop_
_entity.id
_entity.type
_entity.pdbx_description
1 polymer ?
#
loop_
_entity_poly.entity_id
_entity_poly.type
_entity_poly.pdbx_seq_one_letter_code
_entity_poly.pdbx_strand_id
1 'polypeptide(L)' 'VRIDASGRIQGTPVVEGSRSDAAWRAASDSLLQALRATSPFDVPAGFAAQEVPFRFETARQCRNL' A
#
# COMPACT_ATOMS: atom_id res chain seq x y z
N VAL A 1 -0.75 1.93 -7.69
CA VAL A 1 -1.58 0.74 -7.98
C VAL A 1 -2.98 1.17 -8.31
N ARG A 2 -3.77 0.32 -8.96
CA ARG A 2 -5.16 0.58 -9.26
C ARG A 2 -6.05 -0.28 -8.37
N ILE A 3 -7.11 0.28 -7.81
CA ILE A 3 -8.19 -0.50 -7.19
C ILE A 3 -9.31 -0.58 -8.22
N ASP A 4 -9.79 -1.77 -8.54
CA ASP A 4 -10.92 -1.95 -9.47
C ASP A 4 -12.28 -1.86 -8.76
N ALA A 5 -13.36 -1.91 -9.56
CA ALA A 5 -14.74 -1.83 -9.06
C ALA A 5 -15.12 -3.01 -8.14
N SER A 6 -14.33 -4.08 -8.10
CA SER A 6 -14.49 -5.21 -7.18
C SER A 6 -13.66 -5.07 -5.89
N GLY A 7 -12.98 -3.93 -5.71
CA GLY A 7 -12.12 -3.68 -4.56
C GLY A 7 -10.78 -4.41 -4.63
N ARG A 8 -10.41 -5.00 -5.77
CA ARG A 8 -9.15 -5.73 -5.91
C ARG A 8 -8.02 -4.80 -6.31
N ILE A 9 -6.84 -5.03 -5.74
CA ILE A 9 -5.63 -4.35 -6.17
C ILE A 9 -5.19 -4.94 -7.50
N GLN A 10 -5.01 -4.07 -8.50
CA GLN A 10 -4.35 -4.39 -9.76
C GLN A 10 -3.00 -3.67 -9.85
N GLY A 11 -1.97 -4.46 -10.20
CA GLY A 11 -0.57 -4.05 -10.21
C GLY A 11 0.13 -4.19 -8.85
N THR A 12 1.44 -3.99 -8.85
CA THR A 12 2.27 -4.10 -7.63
C THR A 12 2.31 -2.76 -6.90
N PRO A 13 1.98 -2.69 -5.59
CA PRO A 13 2.16 -1.48 -4.80
C PRO A 13 3.64 -1.11 -4.80
N VAL A 14 3.94 0.10 -5.25
CA VAL A 14 5.30 0.65 -5.23
C VAL A 14 5.41 1.49 -3.96
N VAL A 15 6.43 1.21 -3.16
CA VAL A 15 6.75 2.03 -1.99
C VAL A 15 7.70 3.13 -2.43
N GLU A 16 7.20 4.35 -2.56
CA GLU A 16 8.04 5.52 -2.83
C GLU A 16 8.94 5.83 -1.63
N GLY A 17 10.23 6.06 -1.88
CA GLY A 17 11.20 6.37 -0.81
C GLY A 17 11.74 5.15 -0.06
N SER A 18 11.69 3.96 -0.66
CA SER A 18 12.29 2.74 -0.10
C SER A 18 13.79 2.94 0.17
N ARG A 19 14.18 2.99 1.45
CA ARG A 19 15.59 2.94 1.87
C ARG A 19 16.02 1.50 2.09
N SER A 20 17.26 1.18 1.76
CA SER A 20 17.84 -0.17 1.85
C SER A 20 18.14 -0.64 3.29
N ASP A 21 17.99 0.25 4.28
CA ASP A 21 18.13 -0.04 5.72
C ASP A 21 17.19 -1.17 6.15
N ALA A 22 17.65 -2.09 7.01
CA ALA A 22 16.90 -3.31 7.37
C ALA A 22 15.52 -3.01 7.98
N ALA A 23 15.42 -1.98 8.83
CA ALA A 23 14.15 -1.54 9.42
C ALA A 23 13.19 -0.97 8.37
N TRP A 24 13.70 -0.26 7.36
CA TRP A 24 12.90 0.31 6.28
C TRP A 24 12.36 -0.75 5.33
N ARG A 25 13.16 -1.78 5.03
CA ARG A 25 12.71 -2.97 4.29
C ARG A 25 11.63 -3.72 5.06
N ALA A 26 11.84 -4.00 6.34
CA ALA A 26 10.85 -4.70 7.18
C ALA A 26 9.51 -3.94 7.26
N ALA A 27 9.55 -2.61 7.41
CA ALA A 27 8.35 -1.77 7.40
C ALA A 27 7.63 -1.79 6.04
N SER A 28 8.39 -1.71 4.95
CA SER A 28 7.85 -1.78 3.58
C SER A 28 7.20 -3.14 3.30
N ASP A 29 7.86 -4.24 3.71
CA ASP A 29 7.35 -5.60 3.53
C ASP A 29 6.08 -5.83 4.33
N SER A 30 6.04 -5.33 5.57
CA SER A 30 4.85 -5.40 6.44
C SER A 30 3.67 -4.65 5.84
N LEU A 31 3.89 -3.47 5.26
CA LEU A 31 2.85 -2.73 4.54
C LEU A 31 2.33 -3.52 3.34
N LEU A 32 3.23 -4.05 2.50
CA LEU A 32 2.84 -4.85 1.34
C LEU A 32 2.04 -6.10 1.75
N GLN A 33 2.41 -6.73 2.86
CA GLN A 33 1.66 -7.84 3.43
C GLN A 33 0.27 -7.40 3.91
N ALA A 34 0.16 -6.28 4.62
CA ALA A 34 -1.12 -5.73 5.06
C ALA A 34 -2.03 -5.40 3.87
N LEU A 35 -1.51 -4.72 2.84
CA LEU A 35 -2.28 -4.39 1.63
C LEU A 35 -2.83 -5.63 0.92
N ARG A 36 -2.04 -6.71 0.86
CA ARG A 36 -2.50 -7.99 0.29
C ARG A 36 -3.56 -8.65 1.16
N ALA A 37 -3.40 -8.61 2.48
CA ALA A 37 -4.37 -9.18 3.42
C ALA A 37 -5.71 -8.45 3.43
N THR A 38 -5.72 -7.14 3.15
CA THR A 38 -6.95 -6.33 3.08
C THR A 38 -7.70 -6.50 1.76
N SER A 39 -7.10 -7.10 0.73
CA SER A 39 -7.79 -7.31 -0.54
C SER A 39 -8.80 -8.47 -0.44
N PRO A 40 -10.05 -8.30 -0.94
CA PRO A 40 -10.60 -7.11 -1.59
C PRO A 40 -11.02 -6.03 -0.58
N PHE A 41 -10.78 -4.77 -0.94
CA PHE A 41 -11.27 -3.61 -0.19
C PHE A 41 -12.78 -3.48 -0.32
N ASP A 42 -13.43 -3.04 0.76
CA ASP A 42 -14.82 -2.61 0.70
C ASP A 42 -14.90 -1.29 -0.08
N VAL A 43 -15.54 -1.32 -1.25
CA VAL A 43 -15.70 -0.17 -2.15
C VAL A 43 -17.19 0.10 -2.39
N PRO A 44 -17.61 1.38 -2.40
CA PRO A 44 -19.01 1.71 -2.58
C PRO A 44 -19.54 1.32 -3.96
N ALA A 45 -20.85 1.10 -4.05
CA ALA A 45 -21.50 0.82 -5.32
C ALA A 45 -21.24 1.95 -6.33
N GLY A 46 -20.85 1.58 -7.55
CA GLY A 46 -20.47 2.55 -8.59
C GLY A 46 -19.04 3.09 -8.47
N PHE A 47 -18.20 2.53 -7.61
CA PHE A 47 -16.78 2.88 -7.56
C PHE A 47 -16.11 2.59 -8.91
N ALA A 48 -15.74 3.66 -9.61
CA ALA A 48 -14.93 3.57 -10.80
C ALA A 48 -13.51 3.17 -10.38
N ALA A 49 -12.88 2.29 -11.15
CA ALA A 49 -11.52 1.88 -10.85
C ALA A 49 -10.57 3.10 -10.87
N GLN A 50 -9.81 3.27 -9.79
CA GLN A 50 -8.98 4.47 -9.56
C GLN A 50 -7.54 4.10 -9.24
N GLU A 51 -6.62 4.95 -9.67
CA GLU A 51 -5.23 4.87 -9.21
C GLU A 51 -5.11 5.47 -7.81
N VAL A 52 -4.60 4.65 -6.89
CA VAL A 52 -4.32 5.05 -5.52
C VAL A 52 -2.81 5.11 -5.35
N PRO A 53 -2.23 6.30 -5.12
CA PRO A 53 -0.84 6.43 -4.73
C PRO A 53 -0.70 6.00 -3.27
N PHE A 54 -0.20 4.79 -3.04
CA PHE A 54 0.17 4.35 -1.69
C PHE A 54 1.55 4.93 -1.36
N ARG A 55 1.56 6.08 -0.71
CA ARG A 55 2.80 6.65 -0.17
C ARG A 55 3.02 6.18 1.25
N PHE A 56 4.13 5.48 1.47
CA PHE A 56 4.56 5.10 2.81
C PHE A 56 5.82 5.86 3.19
N GLU A 57 5.64 6.99 3.87
CA GLU A 57 6.73 7.75 4.46
C GLU A 57 7.15 7.10 5.78
N THR A 58 8.06 6.12 5.73
CA THR A 58 8.55 5.43 6.95
C THR A 58 9.18 6.43 7.93
N ALA A 59 9.74 7.56 7.47
CA ALA A 59 10.27 8.62 8.35
C ALA A 59 9.19 9.27 9.23
N ARG A 60 7.93 9.25 8.79
CA ARG A 60 6.78 9.72 9.58
C ARG A 60 6.22 8.59 10.45
N GLN A 61 6.17 7.37 9.91
CA GLN A 61 5.60 6.19 10.57
C GLN A 61 6.50 5.63 11.69
N CYS A 62 7.81 5.72 11.50
CA CYS A 62 8.85 5.23 12.40
C CYS A 62 9.59 6.35 13.12
N ARG A 63 8.99 7.56 13.22
CA ARG A 63 9.59 8.72 13.91
C ARG A 63 9.93 8.44 15.38
N ASN A 64 9.42 7.34 15.94
CA ASN A 64 9.62 6.89 17.31
C ASN A 64 10.19 5.45 17.43
N LEU A 65 10.80 4.90 16.36
CA LEU A 65 11.54 3.62 16.46
C LEU A 65 13.00 3.85 16.86
#